data_AF-A0A1Y6B419-F1
#
_entry.id   AF-A0A1Y6B419-F1
#
_cell.length_a   1.000
_cell.length_b   1.000
_cell.length_c   1.000
_cell.angle_alpha   90.00
_cell.angle_beta   90.00
_cell.angle_gamma   90.00
#
_symmetry.space_group_name_H-M   'P 1'
#
loop_
_entity.id
_entity.type
_entity.pdbx_description
1 polymer ?
#
loop_
_entity_poly.entity_id
_entity_poly.type
_entity_poly.pdbx_seq_one_letter_code
_entity_poly.pdbx_strand_id
1 'polypeptide(L)'
;MSYIQTVACEALTAARSDLLKARRILLLAAGLLALIHLLSVHPYLKTAREIAALEAEMAGNAALLARLDPEIERLRTAEQSAGQRVDRLLDAVTAEMIGRFAALRTMVERTLRGEPPVADRPPSPVQWPQAQNAPAMQQQMQQLPMQQPMLQQQIQPLPGSEAPGSEAPGQSIVILPGQGPPPPAVPPELKPILQALAADAQDAGERLVAYARQQIVAAAYAHAQADWSREIRPAYLSALAATAATARQAADEAARSASGPAAQTAAMQTATALRAAADELDSQRAAVEAIEIRHDKAVDEALGGDWWRTVGGKIDYGQAVKDSITAQMRQIGEVATAPVAGIRKILALQQGLRDALGKRQERLEKQFAEQRSQLAALSGTSGAIPVDLVSFIGLFPLVLGVVLGLLLLRAGQARREAALAAADLALAAPEERETRSWLARRALGGSAPGALAVTAALALAALLWIALAARQLADCPMTPPLAPWTSGALAALLVLAGAFWDAAAIRRLAAELQRRGPP
;
A
#
# COMPACT_ATOMS: atom_id res chain seq x y z
N MET A 1 47.91 41.96 -60.94
CA MET A 1 47.43 40.74 -60.27
C MET A 1 46.83 39.82 -61.32
N SER A 2 47.14 38.53 -61.27
CA SER A 2 46.52 37.54 -62.17
C SER A 2 45.08 37.23 -61.72
N TYR A 3 44.19 36.85 -62.64
CA TYR A 3 42.81 36.46 -62.32
C TYR A 3 42.74 35.40 -61.20
N ILE A 4 43.66 34.43 -61.24
CA ILE A 4 43.75 33.34 -60.25
C ILE A 4 44.12 33.88 -58.86
N GLN A 5 45.00 34.88 -58.79
CA GLN A 5 45.38 35.53 -57.55
C GLN A 5 44.20 36.26 -56.89
N THR A 6 43.40 36.99 -57.67
CA THR A 6 42.20 37.67 -57.18
C THR A 6 41.18 36.67 -56.63
N VAL A 7 40.87 35.62 -57.40
CA VAL A 7 39.92 34.57 -57.00
C VAL A 7 40.37 33.85 -55.72
N ALA A 8 41.67 33.52 -55.59
CA ALA A 8 42.18 32.84 -54.42
C ALA A 8 42.20 33.73 -53.15
N CYS A 9 42.48 35.03 -53.29
CA CYS A 9 42.37 36.00 -52.19
C CYS A 9 40.92 36.20 -51.73
N GLU A 10 39.97 36.26 -52.67
CA GLU A 10 38.54 36.33 -52.38
C GLU A 10 38.06 35.06 -51.66
N ALA A 11 38.47 33.88 -52.14
CA ALA A 11 38.14 32.60 -51.52
C ALA A 11 38.68 32.45 -50.08
N LEU A 12 39.91 32.90 -49.80
CA LEU A 12 40.46 32.92 -48.44
C LEU A 12 39.70 33.87 -47.50
N THR A 13 39.26 35.01 -48.04
CA THR A 13 38.49 36.00 -47.29
C THR A 13 37.07 35.48 -47.00
N ALA A 14 36.45 34.84 -47.98
CA ALA A 14 35.16 34.17 -47.85
C ALA A 14 35.22 33.03 -46.82
N ALA A 15 36.25 32.16 -46.90
CA ALA A 15 36.43 31.06 -45.97
C ALA A 15 36.61 31.54 -44.52
N ARG A 16 37.33 32.65 -44.30
CA ARG A 16 37.42 33.28 -42.97
C ARG A 16 36.06 33.77 -42.49
N SER A 17 35.32 34.48 -43.35
CA SER A 17 33.97 34.96 -43.02
C SER A 17 33.06 33.79 -42.64
N ASP A 18 33.10 32.71 -43.40
CA ASP A 18 32.25 31.54 -43.19
C ASP A 18 32.63 30.75 -41.94
N LEU A 19 33.92 30.68 -41.60
CA LEU A 19 34.36 30.13 -40.31
C LEU A 19 33.85 30.97 -39.13
N LEU A 20 33.87 32.30 -39.23
CA LEU A 20 33.33 33.17 -38.18
C LEU A 20 31.80 33.03 -38.06
N LYS A 21 31.08 32.92 -39.19
CA LYS A 21 29.64 32.64 -39.20
C LYS A 21 29.35 31.28 -38.55
N ALA A 22 30.07 30.23 -38.94
CA ALA A 22 29.90 28.89 -38.40
C ALA A 22 30.10 28.85 -36.87
N ARG A 23 31.14 29.55 -36.36
CA ARG A 23 31.37 29.66 -34.90
C ARG A 23 30.26 30.41 -34.18
N ARG A 24 29.77 31.52 -34.74
CA ARG A 24 28.64 32.27 -34.15
C ARG A 24 27.38 31.42 -34.11
N ILE A 25 27.06 30.75 -35.21
CA ILE A 25 25.91 29.84 -35.28
C ILE A 25 26.07 28.69 -34.28
N LEU A 26 27.29 28.14 -34.13
CA LEU A 26 27.55 27.08 -33.16
C LEU A 26 27.31 27.53 -31.72
N LEU A 27 27.76 28.73 -31.34
CA LEU A 27 27.50 29.27 -30.00
C LEU A 27 26.01 29.53 -29.76
N LEU A 28 25.31 30.08 -30.75
CA LEU A 28 23.87 30.32 -30.66
C LEU A 28 23.08 29.01 -30.57
N ALA A 29 23.40 28.03 -31.41
CA ALA A 29 22.77 26.71 -31.40
C ALA A 29 23.05 25.97 -30.10
N ALA A 30 24.29 25.99 -29.60
CA ALA A 30 24.65 25.41 -28.31
C ALA A 30 23.91 26.10 -27.15
N GLY A 31 23.82 27.44 -27.16
CA GLY A 31 23.07 28.20 -26.17
C GLY A 31 21.58 27.88 -26.18
N LEU A 32 20.97 27.77 -27.36
CA LEU A 32 19.57 27.38 -27.52
C LEU A 32 19.33 25.94 -27.05
N LEU A 33 20.20 24.99 -27.42
CA LEU A 33 20.10 23.60 -26.97
C LEU A 33 20.30 23.48 -25.46
N ALA A 34 21.15 24.32 -24.86
CA ALA A 34 21.34 24.39 -23.41
C ALA A 34 20.09 24.92 -22.73
N LEU A 35 19.47 25.96 -23.28
CA LEU A 35 18.21 26.49 -22.80
C LEU A 35 17.08 25.44 -22.86
N ILE A 36 16.95 24.73 -23.98
CA ILE A 36 15.97 23.64 -24.14
C ILE A 36 16.25 22.51 -23.15
N HIS A 37 17.51 22.13 -22.96
CA HIS A 37 17.87 21.08 -22.00
C HIS A 37 17.48 21.50 -20.57
N LEU A 38 17.84 22.72 -20.16
CA LEU A 38 17.62 23.20 -18.80
C LEU A 38 16.16 23.54 -18.49
N LEU A 39 15.42 24.11 -19.44
CA LEU A 39 14.03 24.56 -19.22
C LEU A 39 12.99 23.50 -19.56
N SER A 40 13.34 22.48 -20.36
CA SER A 40 12.35 21.53 -20.88
C SER A 40 12.74 20.09 -20.59
N VAL A 41 13.88 19.63 -21.12
CA VAL A 41 14.29 18.22 -21.01
C VAL A 41 14.52 17.83 -19.55
N HIS A 42 15.31 18.61 -18.81
CA HIS A 42 15.68 18.28 -17.44
C HIS A 42 14.48 18.33 -16.46
N PRO A 43 13.63 19.38 -16.46
CA PRO A 43 12.42 19.42 -15.63
C PRO A 43 11.45 18.28 -15.97
N TYR A 44 11.30 17.96 -17.26
CA TYR A 44 10.45 16.85 -17.70
C TYR A 44 10.97 15.52 -17.15
N LEU A 45 12.26 15.22 -17.33
CA LEU A 45 12.87 13.97 -16.85
C LEU A 45 12.76 13.85 -15.32
N LYS A 46 12.95 14.95 -14.60
CA LYS A 46 12.75 15.00 -13.14
C LYS A 46 11.32 14.64 -12.76
N THR A 47 10.35 15.30 -13.39
CA THR A 47 8.93 15.09 -13.09
C THR A 47 8.48 13.66 -13.45
N ALA A 48 9.02 13.09 -14.52
CA ALA A 48 8.69 11.72 -14.95
C ALA A 48 9.20 10.68 -13.94
N ARG A 49 10.39 10.90 -13.36
CA ARG A 49 10.89 10.06 -12.26
C ARG A 49 10.05 10.21 -11.00
N GLU A 50 9.60 11.43 -10.69
CA GLU A 50 8.71 11.66 -9.55
C GLU A 50 7.38 10.90 -9.71
N ILE A 51 6.76 10.93 -10.90
CA ILE A 51 5.53 10.15 -11.16
C ILE A 51 5.78 8.65 -11.00
N ALA A 52 6.80 8.07 -11.64
CA ALA A 52 7.03 6.64 -11.52
C ALA A 52 7.37 6.19 -10.09
N ALA A 53 8.07 7.03 -9.31
CA ALA A 53 8.29 6.76 -7.89
C ALA A 53 6.96 6.75 -7.11
N LEU A 54 6.05 7.70 -7.39
CA LEU A 54 4.72 7.75 -6.79
C LEU A 54 3.86 6.54 -7.19
N GLU A 55 3.90 6.12 -8.45
CA GLU A 55 3.18 4.93 -8.93
C GLU A 55 3.67 3.64 -8.26
N ALA A 56 5.00 3.49 -8.11
CA ALA A 56 5.59 2.37 -7.38
C ALA A 56 5.17 2.37 -5.91
N GLU A 57 5.12 3.54 -5.27
CA GLU A 57 4.64 3.71 -3.89
C GLU A 57 3.14 3.35 -3.77
N MET A 58 2.31 3.78 -4.72
CA MET A 58 0.88 3.42 -4.78
C MET A 58 0.67 1.92 -4.98
N ALA A 59 1.46 1.27 -5.83
CA ALA A 59 1.40 -0.17 -6.04
C ALA A 59 1.80 -0.96 -4.78
N GLY A 60 2.87 -0.52 -4.09
CA GLY A 60 3.28 -1.10 -2.81
C GLY A 60 2.21 -0.98 -1.74
N ASN A 61 1.59 0.20 -1.60
CA ASN A 61 0.49 0.42 -0.66
C ASN A 61 -0.75 -0.42 -1.00
N ALA A 62 -1.08 -0.57 -2.28
CA ALA A 62 -2.20 -1.42 -2.72
C ALA A 62 -1.96 -2.91 -2.37
N ALA A 63 -0.73 -3.40 -2.51
CA ALA A 63 -0.38 -4.77 -2.13
C ALA A 63 -0.46 -5.00 -0.61
N LEU A 64 -0.10 -3.99 0.21
CA LEU A 64 -0.25 -4.03 1.66
C LEU A 64 -1.72 -4.10 2.08
N LEU A 65 -2.59 -3.26 1.49
CA LEU A 65 -4.03 -3.28 1.75
C LEU A 65 -4.67 -4.63 1.42
N ALA A 66 -4.35 -5.18 0.25
CA ALA A 66 -4.88 -6.48 -0.19
C ALA A 66 -4.52 -7.64 0.76
N ARG A 67 -3.44 -7.51 1.55
CA ARG A 67 -3.06 -8.49 2.58
C ARG A 67 -3.75 -8.27 3.92
N LEU A 68 -4.01 -7.03 4.31
CA LEU A 68 -4.62 -6.70 5.60
C LEU A 68 -6.14 -6.91 5.61
N ASP A 69 -6.82 -6.58 4.52
CA ASP A 69 -8.28 -6.71 4.39
C ASP A 69 -8.84 -8.10 4.80
N PRO A 70 -8.31 -9.24 4.31
CA PRO A 70 -8.83 -10.55 4.69
C PRO A 70 -8.60 -10.87 6.18
N GLU A 71 -7.51 -10.41 6.80
CA GLU A 71 -7.26 -10.66 8.22
C GLU A 71 -8.19 -9.81 9.11
N ILE A 72 -8.48 -8.57 8.69
CA ILE A 72 -9.46 -7.72 9.38
C ILE A 72 -10.84 -8.35 9.35
N GLU A 73 -11.24 -8.91 8.21
CA GLU A 73 -12.54 -9.55 8.09
C GLU A 73 -12.61 -10.86 8.90
N ARG A 74 -11.51 -11.61 8.98
CA ARG A 74 -11.39 -12.77 9.88
C ARG A 74 -11.51 -12.36 11.34
N LEU A 75 -10.82 -11.29 11.76
CA LEU A 75 -10.89 -10.80 13.12
C LEU A 75 -12.33 -10.36 13.47
N ARG A 76 -12.98 -9.64 12.57
CA ARG A 76 -14.39 -9.22 12.73
C ARG A 76 -15.34 -10.41 12.81
N THR A 77 -15.11 -11.43 12.00
CA THR A 77 -15.91 -12.67 12.04
C THR A 77 -15.69 -13.42 13.35
N ALA A 78 -14.43 -13.48 13.82
CA ALA A 78 -14.10 -14.09 15.11
C ALA A 78 -14.73 -13.33 16.28
N GLU A 79 -14.71 -12.00 16.25
CA GLU A 79 -15.37 -11.12 17.22
C GLU A 79 -16.88 -11.37 17.26
N GLN A 80 -17.56 -11.35 16.11
CA GLN A 80 -19.00 -11.61 16.03
C GLN A 80 -19.35 -13.02 16.49
N SER A 81 -18.56 -14.03 16.08
CA SER A 81 -18.76 -15.40 16.53
C SER A 81 -18.52 -15.55 18.03
N ALA A 82 -17.51 -14.89 18.59
CA ALA A 82 -17.23 -14.93 20.02
C ALA A 82 -18.38 -14.28 20.79
N GLY A 83 -18.84 -13.10 20.37
CA GLY A 83 -20.00 -12.41 20.96
C GLY A 83 -21.25 -13.30 20.99
N GLN A 84 -21.63 -13.87 19.84
CA GLN A 84 -22.80 -14.77 19.76
C GLN A 84 -22.65 -16.01 20.65
N ARG A 85 -21.44 -16.57 20.78
CA ARG A 85 -21.20 -17.74 21.63
C ARG A 85 -21.24 -17.37 23.10
N VAL A 86 -20.72 -16.21 23.48
CA VAL A 86 -20.81 -15.67 24.84
C VAL A 86 -22.27 -15.43 25.22
N ASP A 87 -23.06 -14.80 24.34
CA ASP A 87 -24.50 -14.59 24.58
C ASP A 87 -25.23 -15.92 24.86
N ARG A 88 -24.99 -16.94 24.00
CA ARG A 88 -25.58 -18.27 24.19
C ARG A 88 -25.12 -18.96 25.47
N LEU A 89 -23.83 -18.84 25.80
CA LEU A 89 -23.27 -19.40 27.02
C LEU A 89 -23.98 -18.82 28.25
N LEU A 90 -24.26 -17.52 28.22
CA LEU A 90 -24.89 -16.81 29.31
C LEU A 90 -26.38 -17.11 29.43
N ASP A 91 -27.09 -17.22 28.31
CA ASP A 91 -28.47 -17.70 28.29
C ASP A 91 -28.56 -19.11 28.88
N ALA A 92 -27.61 -19.99 28.52
CA ALA A 92 -27.54 -21.35 29.04
C ALA A 92 -27.26 -21.38 30.56
N VAL A 93 -26.29 -20.61 31.04
CA VAL A 93 -25.94 -20.49 32.46
C VAL A 93 -27.10 -19.93 33.28
N THR A 94 -27.76 -18.89 32.76
CA THR A 94 -28.93 -18.26 33.39
C THR A 94 -30.10 -19.24 33.45
N ALA A 95 -30.42 -19.93 32.36
CA ALA A 95 -31.47 -20.92 32.30
C ALA A 95 -31.18 -22.12 33.24
N GLU A 96 -29.92 -22.57 33.30
CA GLU A 96 -29.48 -23.63 34.22
C GLU A 96 -29.71 -23.23 35.67
N MET A 97 -29.25 -22.04 36.07
CA MET A 97 -29.44 -21.53 37.43
C MET A 97 -30.92 -21.39 37.77
N ILE A 98 -31.72 -20.74 36.92
CA ILE A 98 -33.17 -20.58 37.14
C ILE A 98 -33.85 -21.95 37.31
N GLY A 99 -33.54 -22.92 36.43
CA GLY A 99 -34.09 -24.27 36.51
C GLY A 99 -33.73 -24.98 37.82
N ARG A 100 -32.45 -24.93 38.22
CA ARG A 100 -31.97 -25.52 39.48
C ARG A 100 -32.57 -24.85 40.71
N PHE A 101 -32.70 -23.52 40.72
CA PHE A 101 -33.37 -22.78 41.81
C PHE A 101 -34.87 -23.07 41.88
N ALA A 102 -35.57 -23.21 40.75
CA ALA A 102 -36.98 -23.58 40.72
C ALA A 102 -37.21 -25.00 41.26
N ALA A 103 -36.32 -25.94 40.92
CA ALA A 103 -36.34 -27.29 41.47
C ALA A 103 -36.07 -27.28 42.99
N LEU A 104 -35.05 -26.53 43.44
CA LEU A 104 -34.72 -26.37 44.85
C LEU A 104 -35.89 -25.78 45.65
N ARG A 105 -36.54 -24.73 45.12
CA ARG A 105 -37.74 -24.12 45.71
C ARG A 105 -38.85 -25.15 45.89
N THR A 106 -39.13 -25.92 44.85
CA THR A 106 -40.19 -26.94 44.88
C THR A 106 -39.90 -27.98 45.96
N MET A 107 -38.64 -28.40 46.12
CA MET A 107 -38.24 -29.33 47.18
C MET A 107 -38.38 -28.72 48.58
N VAL A 108 -37.98 -27.46 48.77
CA VAL A 108 -38.11 -26.73 50.04
C VAL A 108 -39.57 -26.54 50.44
N GLU A 109 -40.43 -26.07 49.53
CA GLU A 109 -41.86 -25.84 49.80
C GLU A 109 -42.63 -27.11 50.15
N ARG A 110 -42.29 -28.24 49.52
CA ARG A 110 -42.88 -29.55 49.86
C ARG A 110 -42.45 -30.02 51.23
N THR A 111 -41.16 -29.85 51.54
CA THR A 111 -40.59 -30.17 52.85
C THR A 111 -41.24 -29.36 53.97
N LEU A 112 -41.43 -28.04 53.77
CA LEU A 112 -42.10 -27.17 54.75
C LEU A 112 -43.60 -27.47 54.92
N ARG A 113 -44.24 -28.09 53.92
CA ARG A 113 -45.62 -28.61 54.01
C ARG A 113 -45.72 -29.98 54.69
N GLY A 114 -44.60 -30.56 55.12
CA GLY A 114 -44.55 -31.89 55.75
C GLY A 114 -44.73 -33.04 54.77
N GLU A 115 -44.60 -32.80 53.45
CA GLU A 115 -44.65 -33.87 52.47
C GLU A 115 -43.33 -34.67 52.48
N PRO A 116 -43.35 -36.01 52.42
CA PRO A 116 -42.12 -36.80 52.42
C PRO A 116 -41.30 -36.55 51.14
N PRO A 117 -39.96 -36.50 51.24
CA PRO A 117 -39.09 -36.38 50.07
C PRO A 117 -39.29 -37.63 49.18
N VAL A 118 -39.59 -37.41 47.89
CA VAL A 118 -39.83 -38.50 46.94
C VAL A 118 -38.53 -39.30 46.74
N ALA A 119 -38.65 -40.63 46.69
CA ALA A 119 -37.57 -41.60 46.73
C ALA A 119 -36.43 -41.39 45.71
N ASP A 120 -35.25 -41.89 46.08
CA ASP A 120 -34.01 -41.87 45.33
C ASP A 120 -34.22 -42.45 43.91
N ARG A 121 -34.24 -41.58 42.90
CA ARG A 121 -34.02 -41.98 41.49
C ARG A 121 -32.75 -41.30 41.01
N PRO A 122 -31.90 -41.99 40.22
CA PRO A 122 -30.72 -41.36 39.66
C PRO A 122 -31.13 -40.13 38.85
N PRO A 123 -30.35 -39.02 38.93
CA PRO A 123 -30.62 -37.85 38.11
C PRO A 123 -30.66 -38.29 36.64
N SER A 124 -31.77 -38.03 35.96
CA SER A 124 -31.78 -38.13 34.51
C SER A 124 -30.76 -37.11 34.01
N PRO A 125 -29.80 -37.50 33.15
CA PRO A 125 -28.87 -36.54 32.60
C PRO A 125 -29.70 -35.45 31.91
N VAL A 126 -29.51 -34.21 32.34
CA VAL A 126 -30.02 -33.04 31.63
C VAL A 126 -29.45 -33.16 30.21
N GLN A 127 -30.29 -33.58 29.27
CA GLN A 127 -29.95 -33.55 27.86
C GLN A 127 -29.98 -32.08 27.46
N TRP A 128 -28.80 -31.49 27.43
CA TRP A 128 -28.59 -30.23 26.74
C TRP A 128 -29.14 -30.38 25.32
N PRO A 129 -29.79 -29.34 24.76
CA PRO A 129 -29.84 -29.22 23.32
C PRO A 129 -28.37 -29.20 22.87
N GLN A 130 -27.87 -30.33 22.37
CA GLN A 130 -26.64 -30.31 21.60
C GLN A 130 -26.88 -29.23 20.56
N ALA A 131 -26.02 -28.21 20.53
CA ALA A 131 -25.99 -27.24 19.45
C ALA A 131 -26.13 -28.07 18.17
N GLN A 132 -27.31 -27.98 17.54
CA GLN A 132 -27.55 -28.69 16.30
C GLN A 132 -26.45 -28.21 15.39
N ASN A 133 -25.53 -29.14 15.11
CA ASN A 133 -24.41 -28.90 14.23
C ASN A 133 -24.97 -28.16 13.02
N ALA A 134 -24.40 -26.98 12.76
CA ALA A 134 -24.59 -26.31 11.49
C ALA A 134 -24.50 -27.38 10.40
N PRO A 135 -25.48 -27.49 9.48
CA PRO A 135 -25.48 -28.57 8.51
C PRO A 135 -24.14 -28.56 7.79
N ALA A 136 -23.55 -29.74 7.69
CA ALA A 136 -22.26 -30.00 7.08
C ALA A 136 -22.23 -29.50 5.62
N MET A 137 -21.91 -28.21 5.44
CA MET A 137 -21.70 -27.59 4.14
C MET A 137 -20.21 -27.63 3.75
N GLN A 138 -19.48 -28.64 4.22
CA GLN A 138 -18.04 -28.79 4.02
C GLN A 138 -17.61 -30.11 3.32
N GLN A 139 -18.55 -30.93 2.83
CA GLN A 139 -18.23 -32.15 2.07
C GLN A 139 -18.81 -32.22 0.65
N GLN A 140 -19.13 -31.08 0.02
CA GLN A 140 -19.58 -31.08 -1.38
C GLN A 140 -18.92 -29.99 -2.25
N MET A 141 -17.61 -29.80 -2.09
CA MET A 141 -16.76 -29.16 -3.11
C MET A 141 -15.50 -29.99 -3.39
N GLN A 142 -15.70 -31.29 -3.64
CA GLN A 142 -14.76 -32.04 -4.47
C GLN A 142 -15.56 -32.73 -5.56
N GLN A 143 -15.15 -32.49 -6.80
CA GLN A 143 -15.64 -33.04 -8.07
C GLN A 143 -16.80 -32.27 -8.73
N LEU A 144 -16.45 -31.32 -9.60
CA LEU A 144 -16.81 -31.42 -11.02
C LEU A 144 -15.86 -30.55 -11.88
N PRO A 145 -15.53 -31.00 -13.10
CA PRO A 145 -14.48 -30.43 -13.93
C PRO A 145 -15.00 -29.30 -14.82
N MET A 146 -14.05 -28.58 -15.42
CA MET A 146 -14.24 -27.57 -16.46
C MET A 146 -15.31 -27.94 -17.50
N GLN A 147 -16.23 -27.00 -17.76
CA GLN A 147 -16.63 -26.57 -19.12
C GLN A 147 -17.54 -25.31 -19.05
N GLN A 148 -17.06 -24.22 -19.64
CA GLN A 148 -17.87 -23.16 -20.28
C GLN A 148 -18.05 -23.53 -21.77
N PRO A 149 -18.91 -22.89 -22.62
CA PRO A 149 -19.58 -21.59 -22.46
C PRO A 149 -21.06 -21.46 -22.98
N MET A 150 -21.60 -20.25 -22.81
CA MET A 150 -22.71 -19.57 -23.52
C MET A 150 -24.17 -20.05 -23.37
N LEU A 151 -25.03 -19.17 -22.84
CA LEU A 151 -26.10 -18.54 -23.63
C LEU A 151 -26.75 -17.32 -22.94
N GLN A 152 -27.29 -16.48 -23.81
CA GLN A 152 -27.85 -15.13 -23.70
C GLN A 152 -29.16 -14.99 -22.91
N GLN A 153 -29.36 -13.75 -22.40
CA GLN A 153 -30.62 -12.98 -22.28
C GLN A 153 -31.70 -13.55 -21.33
N GLN A 154 -32.35 -12.77 -20.47
CA GLN A 154 -33.24 -11.67 -20.85
C GLN A 154 -33.64 -10.83 -19.62
N ILE A 155 -33.82 -9.52 -19.85
CA ILE A 155 -34.24 -8.49 -18.88
C ILE A 155 -35.78 -8.51 -18.76
N GLN A 156 -36.34 -8.18 -17.58
CA GLN A 156 -37.48 -7.22 -17.30
C GLN A 156 -38.46 -7.59 -16.15
N PRO A 157 -39.17 -6.59 -15.54
CA PRO A 157 -39.21 -6.40 -14.08
C PRO A 157 -40.62 -6.20 -13.44
N LEU A 158 -40.64 -5.93 -12.11
CA LEU A 158 -41.72 -5.36 -11.24
C LEU A 158 -42.96 -6.23 -10.93
N PRO A 159 -43.82 -5.91 -9.91
CA PRO A 159 -43.68 -5.07 -8.70
C PRO A 159 -44.24 -5.70 -7.39
N GLY A 160 -43.89 -5.09 -6.24
CA GLY A 160 -44.77 -4.81 -5.10
C GLY A 160 -45.53 -5.93 -4.37
N SER A 161 -45.10 -6.25 -3.13
CA SER A 161 -46.03 -6.55 -2.03
C SER A 161 -45.44 -6.06 -0.72
N GLU A 162 -46.32 -5.44 0.05
CA GLU A 162 -46.13 -4.72 1.30
C GLU A 162 -45.59 -5.62 2.44
N ALA A 163 -44.93 -4.98 3.41
CA ALA A 163 -44.50 -5.54 4.70
C ALA A 163 -45.71 -6.05 5.53
N PRO A 164 -45.60 -6.93 6.56
CA PRO A 164 -44.68 -6.76 7.70
C PRO A 164 -44.13 -8.04 8.39
N GLY A 165 -43.13 -7.86 9.25
CA GLY A 165 -42.90 -8.67 10.46
C GLY A 165 -42.49 -10.14 10.30
N SER A 166 -41.19 -10.42 10.27
CA SER A 166 -40.67 -11.78 10.46
C SER A 166 -40.45 -12.04 11.96
N GLU A 167 -41.48 -12.58 12.62
CA GLU A 167 -41.31 -13.41 13.81
C GLU A 167 -40.54 -14.67 13.42
N ALA A 168 -39.47 -14.99 14.17
CA ALA A 168 -38.80 -16.29 14.08
C ALA A 168 -39.78 -17.41 14.48
N PRO A 169 -39.67 -18.64 13.94
CA PRO A 169 -40.57 -19.71 14.29
C PRO A 169 -40.33 -20.11 15.75
N GLY A 170 -41.21 -19.66 16.62
CA GLY A 170 -41.39 -20.22 17.95
C GLY A 170 -41.77 -21.69 17.79
N GLN A 171 -40.84 -22.59 18.13
CA GLN A 171 -41.16 -24.00 18.32
C GLN A 171 -42.21 -24.11 19.42
N SER A 172 -43.46 -24.31 19.00
CA SER A 172 -44.57 -24.62 19.89
C SER A 172 -44.29 -25.99 20.51
N ILE A 173 -43.94 -25.99 21.79
CA ILE A 173 -43.91 -27.21 22.60
C ILE A 173 -45.37 -27.69 22.69
N VAL A 174 -45.67 -28.80 22.01
CA VAL A 174 -46.92 -29.53 22.20
C VAL A 174 -46.87 -30.17 23.58
N ILE A 175 -47.51 -29.55 24.56
CA ILE A 175 -47.75 -30.14 25.88
C ILE A 175 -49.00 -31.03 25.76
N LEU A 176 -48.82 -32.35 25.81
CA LEU A 176 -49.94 -33.28 25.99
C LEU A 176 -50.59 -33.04 27.37
N PRO A 177 -51.92 -32.87 27.48
CA PRO A 177 -52.58 -32.66 28.76
C PRO A 177 -52.70 -34.00 29.51
N GLY A 178 -52.02 -34.12 30.66
CA GLY A 178 -52.26 -35.23 31.60
C GLY A 178 -51.03 -35.79 32.33
N GLN A 179 -49.81 -35.42 31.97
CA GLN A 179 -48.61 -35.79 32.73
C GLN A 179 -47.83 -34.52 33.09
N GLY A 180 -48.04 -34.02 34.31
CA GLY A 180 -47.13 -33.03 34.87
C GLY A 180 -45.70 -33.61 34.90
N PRO A 181 -44.65 -32.77 34.78
CA PRO A 181 -43.28 -33.24 34.88
C PRO A 181 -43.12 -34.03 36.19
N PRO A 182 -42.47 -35.22 36.16
CA PRO A 182 -42.29 -36.02 37.36
C PRO A 182 -41.58 -35.18 38.44
N PRO A 183 -41.91 -35.40 39.72
CA PRO A 183 -41.29 -34.62 40.80
C PRO A 183 -39.77 -34.79 40.78
N PRO A 184 -39.00 -33.70 41.00
CA PRO A 184 -37.55 -33.75 40.98
C PRO A 184 -37.05 -34.73 42.05
N ALA A 185 -36.15 -35.63 41.67
CA ALA A 185 -35.47 -36.50 42.62
C ALA A 185 -34.59 -35.65 43.55
N VAL A 186 -34.62 -35.93 44.86
CA VAL A 186 -33.86 -35.16 45.84
C VAL A 186 -32.39 -35.61 45.82
N PRO A 187 -31.41 -34.71 45.55
CA PRO A 187 -30.01 -35.05 45.62
C PRO A 187 -29.61 -35.53 47.03
N PRO A 188 -28.72 -36.53 47.15
CA PRO A 188 -28.34 -37.12 48.44
C PRO A 188 -27.76 -36.10 49.42
N GLU A 189 -27.05 -35.10 48.90
CA GLU A 189 -26.45 -33.99 49.65
C GLU A 189 -27.50 -32.99 50.19
N LEU A 190 -28.63 -32.85 49.50
CA LEU A 190 -29.73 -31.94 49.86
C LEU A 190 -30.68 -32.57 50.88
N LYS A 191 -30.82 -33.89 50.87
CA LYS A 191 -31.69 -34.68 51.77
C LYS A 191 -31.49 -34.35 53.28
N PRO A 192 -30.26 -34.32 53.84
CA PRO A 192 -30.08 -33.97 55.25
C PRO A 192 -30.36 -32.49 55.56
N ILE A 193 -30.25 -31.60 54.58
CA ILE A 193 -30.55 -30.17 54.73
C ILE A 193 -32.07 -29.97 54.79
N LEU A 194 -32.82 -30.63 53.91
CA LEU A 194 -34.29 -30.60 53.92
C LEU A 194 -34.86 -31.19 55.21
N GLN A 195 -34.30 -32.30 55.71
CA GLN A 195 -34.71 -32.87 57.00
C GLN A 195 -34.48 -31.91 58.17
N ALA A 196 -33.33 -31.23 58.20
CA ALA A 196 -33.04 -30.21 59.21
C ALA A 196 -34.00 -29.01 59.10
N LEU A 197 -34.38 -28.63 57.88
CA LEU A 197 -35.34 -27.56 57.61
C LEU A 197 -36.76 -27.92 58.09
N ALA A 198 -37.20 -29.17 57.87
CA ALA A 198 -38.49 -29.67 58.37
C ALA A 198 -38.54 -29.74 59.91
N ALA A 199 -37.39 -29.96 60.55
CA ALA A 199 -37.24 -29.99 61.99
C ALA A 199 -37.02 -28.61 62.63
N ASP A 200 -37.08 -27.52 61.84
CA ASP A 200 -36.82 -26.14 62.26
C ASP A 200 -35.46 -25.95 62.96
N ALA A 201 -34.43 -26.66 62.48
CA ALA A 201 -33.08 -26.52 63.01
C ALA A 201 -32.51 -25.12 62.68
N GLN A 202 -31.87 -24.48 63.67
CA GLN A 202 -31.33 -23.11 63.53
C GLN A 202 -30.34 -22.93 62.38
N ASP A 203 -29.59 -23.98 61.99
CA ASP A 203 -28.54 -23.96 60.95
C ASP A 203 -29.03 -24.37 59.55
N ALA A 204 -30.27 -24.87 59.41
CA ALA A 204 -30.75 -25.46 58.17
C ALA A 204 -30.78 -24.44 57.00
N GLY A 205 -31.08 -23.18 57.30
CA GLY A 205 -31.06 -22.09 56.32
C GLY A 205 -29.66 -21.79 55.79
N GLU A 206 -28.66 -21.73 56.66
CA GLU A 206 -27.27 -21.52 56.26
C GLU A 206 -26.74 -22.68 55.42
N ARG A 207 -27.11 -23.92 55.78
CA ARG A 207 -26.77 -25.12 55.01
C ARG A 207 -27.41 -25.12 53.62
N LEU A 208 -28.65 -24.63 53.50
CA LEU A 208 -29.34 -24.48 52.20
C LEU A 208 -28.66 -23.42 51.32
N VAL A 209 -28.24 -22.29 51.90
CA VAL A 209 -27.47 -21.25 51.21
C VAL A 209 -26.12 -21.81 50.75
N ALA A 210 -25.40 -22.53 51.61
CA ALA A 210 -24.13 -23.15 51.26
C ALA A 210 -24.29 -24.17 50.10
N TYR A 211 -25.34 -24.98 50.14
CA TYR A 211 -25.68 -25.90 49.06
C TYR A 211 -25.95 -25.17 47.75
N ALA A 212 -26.80 -24.12 47.77
CA ALA A 212 -27.11 -23.34 46.58
C ALA A 212 -25.85 -22.67 46.00
N ARG A 213 -24.99 -22.12 46.85
CA ARG A 213 -23.71 -21.52 46.43
C ARG A 213 -22.84 -22.53 45.72
N GLN A 214 -22.65 -23.71 46.30
CA GLN A 214 -21.72 -24.70 45.79
C GLN A 214 -22.26 -25.49 44.60
N GLN A 215 -23.50 -25.97 44.68
CA GLN A 215 -24.07 -26.93 43.72
C GLN A 215 -24.91 -26.30 42.61
N ILE A 216 -25.27 -25.01 42.74
CA ILE A 216 -26.01 -24.28 41.71
C ILE A 216 -25.13 -23.18 41.12
N VAL A 217 -24.71 -22.21 41.94
CA VAL A 217 -23.99 -21.03 41.45
C VAL A 217 -22.58 -21.39 40.98
N ALA A 218 -21.74 -21.93 41.86
CA ALA A 218 -20.36 -22.27 41.52
C ALA A 218 -20.28 -23.32 40.41
N ALA A 219 -21.20 -24.28 40.37
CA ALA A 219 -21.29 -25.27 39.30
C ALA A 219 -21.60 -24.63 37.93
N ALA A 220 -22.59 -23.74 37.87
CA ALA A 220 -22.97 -23.06 36.62
C ALA A 220 -21.84 -22.15 36.11
N TYR A 221 -21.18 -21.39 36.98
CA TYR A 221 -20.02 -20.57 36.62
C TYR A 221 -18.81 -21.42 36.23
N ALA A 222 -18.60 -22.59 36.85
CA ALA A 222 -17.52 -23.51 36.46
C ALA A 222 -17.75 -24.10 35.06
N HIS A 223 -18.99 -24.46 34.71
CA HIS A 223 -19.35 -24.84 33.34
C HIS A 223 -19.12 -23.68 32.36
N ALA A 224 -19.59 -22.48 32.70
CA ALA A 224 -19.36 -21.28 31.90
C ALA A 224 -17.88 -21.05 31.61
N GLN A 225 -17.05 -21.15 32.64
CA GLN A 225 -15.60 -21.01 32.52
C GLN A 225 -14.98 -22.13 31.68
N ALA A 226 -15.48 -23.36 31.77
CA ALA A 226 -15.01 -24.47 30.93
C ALA A 226 -15.29 -24.22 29.44
N ASP A 227 -16.49 -23.76 29.10
CA ASP A 227 -16.88 -23.49 27.72
C ASP A 227 -16.15 -22.27 27.16
N TRP A 228 -16.05 -21.19 27.95
CA TRP A 228 -15.22 -20.02 27.61
C TRP A 228 -13.78 -20.43 27.32
N SER A 229 -13.17 -21.19 28.22
CA SER A 229 -11.76 -21.56 28.13
C SER A 229 -11.45 -22.53 26.98
N ARG A 230 -12.39 -23.39 26.59
CA ARG A 230 -12.18 -24.44 25.58
C ARG A 230 -12.65 -24.05 24.18
N GLU A 231 -13.78 -23.36 24.07
CA GLU A 231 -14.44 -23.18 22.77
C GLU A 231 -14.38 -21.75 22.23
N ILE A 232 -14.48 -20.75 23.11
CA ILE A 232 -14.64 -19.35 22.70
C ILE A 232 -13.28 -18.64 22.70
N ARG A 233 -12.60 -18.66 23.84
CA ARG A 233 -11.34 -17.93 24.06
C ARG A 233 -10.23 -18.35 23.09
N PRO A 234 -9.94 -19.65 22.83
CA PRO A 234 -8.83 -20.03 21.96
C PRO A 234 -8.99 -19.54 20.52
N ALA A 235 -10.22 -19.61 19.97
CA ALA A 235 -10.51 -19.14 18.63
C ALA A 235 -10.27 -17.63 18.50
N TYR A 236 -10.75 -16.85 19.48
CA TYR A 236 -10.58 -15.40 19.48
C TYR A 236 -9.10 -14.99 19.66
N LEU A 237 -8.38 -15.61 20.59
CA LEU A 237 -6.94 -15.39 20.80
C LEU A 237 -6.13 -15.72 19.54
N SER A 238 -6.50 -16.78 18.80
CA SER A 238 -5.82 -17.15 17.56
C SER A 238 -5.98 -16.10 16.46
N ALA A 239 -7.18 -15.51 16.33
CA ALA A 239 -7.46 -14.45 15.36
C ALA A 239 -6.69 -13.16 15.67
N LEU A 240 -6.63 -12.77 16.96
CA LEU A 240 -5.83 -11.64 17.42
C LEU A 240 -4.35 -11.83 17.09
N ALA A 241 -3.79 -13.01 17.41
CA ALA A 241 -2.38 -13.31 17.16
C ALA A 241 -2.03 -13.32 15.67
N ALA A 242 -2.88 -13.91 14.81
CA ALA A 242 -2.68 -13.93 13.37
C ALA A 242 -2.71 -12.51 12.76
N THR A 243 -3.65 -11.67 13.22
CA THR A 243 -3.77 -10.28 12.76
C THR A 243 -2.56 -9.45 13.19
N ALA A 244 -2.10 -9.60 14.45
CA ALA A 244 -0.92 -8.91 14.96
C ALA A 244 0.36 -9.29 14.20
N ALA A 245 0.54 -10.58 13.90
CA ALA A 245 1.67 -11.07 13.11
C ALA A 245 1.65 -10.48 11.70
N THR A 246 0.48 -10.46 11.04
CA THR A 246 0.33 -9.89 9.69
C THR A 246 0.60 -8.38 9.68
N ALA A 247 0.13 -7.65 10.69
CA ALA A 247 0.41 -6.22 10.83
C ALA A 247 1.91 -5.94 11.01
N ARG A 248 2.63 -6.76 11.80
CA ARG A 248 4.10 -6.66 11.93
C ARG A 248 4.83 -6.94 10.62
N GLN A 249 4.43 -8.00 9.92
CA GLN A 249 5.03 -8.33 8.63
C GLN A 249 4.81 -7.19 7.61
N ALA A 250 3.60 -6.65 7.54
CA ALA A 250 3.26 -5.51 6.70
C ALA A 250 4.08 -4.26 7.07
N ALA A 251 4.34 -4.02 8.37
CA ALA A 251 5.20 -2.93 8.82
C ALA A 251 6.64 -3.08 8.33
N ASP A 252 7.19 -4.29 8.42
CA ASP A 252 8.57 -4.56 7.99
C ASP A 252 8.73 -4.52 6.46
N GLU A 253 7.69 -4.87 5.72
CA GLU A 253 7.64 -4.69 4.26
C GLU A 253 7.54 -3.22 3.87
N ALA A 254 6.65 -2.46 4.52
CA ALA A 254 6.55 -1.02 4.31
C ALA A 254 7.91 -0.34 4.53
N ALA A 255 8.57 -0.62 5.65
CA ALA A 255 9.89 -0.07 5.97
C ALA A 255 10.98 -0.42 4.93
N ARG A 256 10.90 -1.60 4.29
CA ARG A 256 11.87 -2.05 3.27
C ARG A 256 11.57 -1.54 1.86
N SER A 257 10.30 -1.24 1.55
CA SER A 257 9.85 -0.88 0.20
C SER A 257 10.20 0.56 -0.22
N ALA A 258 10.63 1.40 0.71
CA ALA A 258 10.92 2.81 0.43
C ALA A 258 12.17 3.01 -0.43
N SER A 259 12.01 3.65 -1.59
CA SER A 259 13.09 4.09 -2.47
C SER A 259 13.14 5.61 -2.55
N GLY A 260 13.94 6.23 -1.67
CA GLY A 260 14.19 7.67 -1.63
C GLY A 260 13.66 8.37 -0.37
N PRO A 261 14.16 9.58 -0.05
CA PRO A 261 13.97 10.21 1.26
C PRO A 261 12.51 10.60 1.58
N ALA A 262 11.72 11.00 0.59
CA ALA A 262 10.31 11.33 0.78
C ALA A 262 9.46 10.06 1.01
N ALA A 263 9.64 9.04 0.16
CA ALA A 263 8.99 7.74 0.30
C ALA A 263 9.37 7.06 1.63
N GLN A 264 10.61 7.23 2.09
CA GLN A 264 11.09 6.68 3.36
C GLN A 264 10.34 7.26 4.57
N THR A 265 9.98 8.55 4.53
CA THR A 265 9.22 9.17 5.62
C THR A 265 7.79 8.62 5.70
N ALA A 266 7.10 8.51 4.56
CA ALA A 266 5.73 7.98 4.50
C ALA A 266 5.67 6.48 4.83
N ALA A 267 6.62 5.71 4.32
CA ALA A 267 6.77 4.29 4.64
C ALA A 267 7.08 4.05 6.12
N MET A 268 7.94 4.87 6.74
CA MET A 268 8.21 4.80 8.18
C MET A 268 6.96 5.12 9.01
N GLN A 269 6.20 6.17 8.64
CA GLN A 269 4.94 6.49 9.34
C GLN A 269 3.96 5.33 9.27
N THR A 270 3.83 4.71 8.09
CA THR A 270 2.97 3.54 7.88
C THR A 270 3.45 2.34 8.71
N ALA A 271 4.75 2.05 8.69
CA ALA A 271 5.34 0.97 9.47
C ALA A 271 5.16 1.17 10.99
N THR A 272 5.36 2.40 11.48
CA THR A 272 5.15 2.74 12.90
C THR A 272 3.69 2.56 13.29
N ALA A 273 2.74 3.01 12.45
CA ALA A 273 1.32 2.85 12.73
C ALA A 273 0.93 1.36 12.78
N LEU A 274 1.40 0.54 11.83
CA LEU A 274 1.15 -0.90 11.78
C LEU A 274 1.74 -1.64 13.00
N ARG A 275 2.94 -1.25 13.46
CA ARG A 275 3.53 -1.80 14.70
C ARG A 275 2.70 -1.43 15.93
N ALA A 276 2.28 -0.17 16.04
CA ALA A 276 1.42 0.27 17.15
C ALA A 276 0.10 -0.51 17.20
N ALA A 277 -0.52 -0.80 16.05
CA ALA A 277 -1.71 -1.67 16.03
C ALA A 277 -1.41 -3.12 16.41
N ALA A 278 -0.26 -3.66 16.01
CA ALA A 278 0.14 -5.00 16.42
C ALA A 278 0.34 -5.09 17.94
N ASP A 279 0.94 -4.07 18.55
CA ASP A 279 1.18 -4.02 19.99
C ASP A 279 -0.13 -3.84 20.78
N GLU A 280 -1.07 -3.06 20.25
CA GLU A 280 -2.43 -2.96 20.79
C GLU A 280 -3.18 -4.31 20.72
N LEU A 281 -3.07 -5.04 19.60
CA LEU A 281 -3.65 -6.38 19.46
C LEU A 281 -3.04 -7.38 20.45
N ASP A 282 -1.73 -7.32 20.71
CA ASP A 282 -1.07 -8.15 21.72
C ASP A 282 -1.49 -7.77 23.15
N SER A 283 -1.66 -6.47 23.45
CA SER A 283 -2.18 -6.01 24.74
C SER A 283 -3.59 -6.54 24.99
N GLN A 284 -4.45 -6.48 23.97
CA GLN A 284 -5.80 -7.03 24.05
C GLN A 284 -5.81 -8.55 24.14
N ARG A 285 -4.92 -9.24 23.44
CA ARG A 285 -4.75 -10.68 23.60
C ARG A 285 -4.47 -11.03 25.06
N ALA A 286 -3.55 -10.31 25.71
CA ALA A 286 -3.26 -10.49 27.13
C ALA A 286 -4.48 -10.17 28.02
N ALA A 287 -5.25 -9.13 27.69
CA ALA A 287 -6.47 -8.79 28.41
C ALA A 287 -7.53 -9.90 28.31
N VAL A 288 -7.82 -10.41 27.10
CA VAL A 288 -8.74 -11.54 26.86
C VAL A 288 -8.27 -12.81 27.57
N GLU A 289 -6.97 -13.09 27.51
CA GLU A 289 -6.37 -14.26 28.15
C GLU A 289 -6.59 -14.24 29.67
N ALA A 290 -6.54 -13.06 30.29
CA ALA A 290 -6.79 -12.84 31.71
C ALA A 290 -8.28 -12.89 32.12
N ILE A 291 -9.23 -12.92 31.17
CA ILE A 291 -10.66 -12.99 31.50
C ILE A 291 -10.99 -14.39 32.04
N GLU A 292 -11.57 -14.39 33.25
CA GLU A 292 -12.13 -15.56 33.90
C GLU A 292 -13.59 -15.28 34.29
N ILE A 293 -14.46 -16.22 33.94
CA ILE A 293 -15.88 -16.18 34.29
C ILE A 293 -16.02 -16.73 35.71
N ARG A 294 -16.44 -15.86 36.64
CA ARG A 294 -16.62 -16.18 38.07
C ARG A 294 -17.79 -15.39 38.62
N HIS A 295 -18.56 -15.97 39.55
CA HIS A 295 -19.56 -15.20 40.30
C HIS A 295 -18.86 -14.11 41.13
N ASP A 296 -19.49 -12.96 41.24
CA ASP A 296 -18.98 -11.84 42.04
C ASP A 296 -19.52 -11.85 43.47
N LYS A 297 -19.00 -10.92 44.27
CA LYS A 297 -19.40 -10.72 45.66
C LYS A 297 -20.87 -10.34 45.80
N ALA A 298 -21.47 -9.66 44.83
CA ALA A 298 -22.86 -9.24 44.89
C ALA A 298 -23.82 -10.44 44.77
N VAL A 299 -23.49 -11.40 43.90
CA VAL A 299 -24.20 -12.68 43.83
C VAL A 299 -24.09 -13.44 45.16
N ASP A 300 -22.90 -13.46 45.76
CA ASP A 300 -22.68 -14.12 47.05
C ASP A 300 -23.42 -13.46 48.22
N GLU A 301 -23.46 -12.13 48.26
CA GLU A 301 -24.17 -11.34 49.26
C GLU A 301 -25.69 -11.53 49.12
N ALA A 302 -26.22 -11.47 47.89
CA ALA A 302 -27.64 -11.69 47.63
C ALA A 302 -28.07 -13.12 47.98
N LEU A 303 -27.21 -14.12 47.73
CA LEU A 303 -27.44 -15.51 48.13
C LEU A 303 -27.37 -15.71 49.65
N GLY A 304 -26.59 -14.89 50.36
CA GLY A 304 -26.52 -14.87 51.82
C GLY A 304 -27.75 -14.27 52.51
N GLY A 305 -28.61 -13.58 51.76
CA GLY A 305 -29.87 -13.04 52.24
C GLY A 305 -30.98 -14.08 52.38
N ASP A 306 -32.21 -13.58 52.51
CA ASP A 306 -33.44 -14.35 52.68
C ASP A 306 -34.06 -14.79 51.33
N TRP A 307 -33.23 -15.03 50.30
CA TRP A 307 -33.65 -15.35 48.93
C TRP A 307 -34.59 -16.55 48.83
N TRP A 308 -34.48 -17.53 49.72
CA TRP A 308 -35.36 -18.69 49.72
C TRP A 308 -36.64 -18.46 50.54
N ARG A 309 -36.65 -17.48 51.45
CA ARG A 309 -37.76 -17.16 52.36
C ARG A 309 -38.73 -16.13 51.77
N THR A 310 -38.24 -15.04 51.20
CA THR A 310 -39.09 -13.90 50.81
C THR A 310 -39.18 -13.72 49.29
N VAL A 311 -40.19 -12.97 48.83
CA VAL A 311 -40.29 -12.57 47.42
C VAL A 311 -39.22 -11.53 47.07
N GLY A 312 -38.95 -10.59 47.99
CA GLY A 312 -37.92 -9.56 47.82
C GLY A 312 -36.52 -10.15 47.61
N GLY A 313 -36.07 -11.05 48.49
CA GLY A 313 -34.75 -11.68 48.35
C GLY A 313 -34.58 -12.49 47.05
N LYS A 314 -35.67 -13.02 46.46
CA LYS A 314 -35.64 -13.69 45.15
C LYS A 314 -35.37 -12.71 44.02
N ILE A 315 -36.01 -11.55 44.07
CA ILE A 315 -35.84 -10.47 43.09
C ILE A 315 -34.42 -9.92 43.19
N ASP A 316 -33.94 -9.65 44.40
CA ASP A 316 -32.60 -9.12 44.64
C ASP A 316 -31.51 -10.08 44.15
N TYR A 317 -31.65 -11.39 44.41
CA TYR A 317 -30.74 -12.40 43.89
C TYR A 317 -30.76 -12.50 42.35
N GLY A 318 -31.96 -12.55 41.74
CA GLY A 318 -32.08 -12.57 40.28
C GLY A 318 -31.45 -11.35 39.63
N GLN A 319 -31.60 -10.18 40.25
CA GLN A 319 -30.99 -8.93 39.79
C GLN A 319 -29.47 -8.95 39.94
N ALA A 320 -28.93 -9.42 41.08
CA ALA A 320 -27.48 -9.53 41.29
C ALA A 320 -26.82 -10.48 40.27
N VAL A 321 -27.44 -11.62 39.97
CA VAL A 321 -26.96 -12.55 38.93
C VAL A 321 -26.97 -11.88 37.55
N LYS A 322 -28.07 -11.21 37.20
CA LYS A 322 -28.20 -10.50 35.93
C LYS A 322 -27.14 -9.40 35.78
N ASP A 323 -26.90 -8.61 36.82
CA ASP A 323 -25.93 -7.52 36.81
C ASP A 323 -24.50 -8.04 36.73
N SER A 324 -24.18 -9.12 37.46
CA SER A 324 -22.88 -9.79 37.40
C SER A 324 -22.56 -10.30 35.99
N ILE A 325 -23.52 -11.00 35.38
CA ILE A 325 -23.41 -11.50 34.01
C ILE A 325 -23.26 -10.33 33.02
N THR A 326 -24.08 -9.29 33.15
CA THR A 326 -24.06 -8.12 32.25
C THR A 326 -22.74 -7.35 32.36
N ALA A 327 -22.16 -7.24 33.56
CA ALA A 327 -20.86 -6.60 33.75
C ALA A 327 -19.73 -7.39 33.07
N GLN A 328 -19.72 -8.72 33.22
CA GLN A 328 -18.75 -9.59 32.54
C GLN A 328 -18.91 -9.55 31.02
N MET A 329 -20.15 -9.47 30.51
CA MET A 329 -20.43 -9.26 29.09
C MET A 329 -19.84 -7.95 28.57
N ARG A 330 -20.05 -6.86 29.31
CA ARG A 330 -19.53 -5.55 28.90
C ARG A 330 -18.01 -5.58 28.88
N GLN A 331 -17.37 -6.19 29.86
CA GLN A 331 -15.92 -6.32 29.89
C GLN A 331 -15.38 -7.14 28.70
N ILE A 332 -16.01 -8.28 28.38
CA ILE A 332 -15.64 -9.11 27.21
C ILE A 332 -15.87 -8.33 25.90
N GLY A 333 -17.02 -7.65 25.77
CA GLY A 333 -17.38 -6.88 24.58
C GLY A 333 -16.52 -5.62 24.34
N GLU A 334 -16.17 -4.90 25.41
CA GLU A 334 -15.29 -3.72 25.33
C GLU A 334 -13.88 -4.12 24.92
N VAL A 335 -13.34 -5.20 25.49
CA VAL A 335 -12.03 -5.74 25.12
C VAL A 335 -12.04 -6.32 23.70
N ALA A 336 -13.17 -6.86 23.24
CA ALA A 336 -13.30 -7.45 21.91
C ALA A 336 -13.47 -6.43 20.76
N THR A 337 -14.05 -5.25 21.01
CA THR A 337 -14.40 -4.26 19.97
C THR A 337 -13.32 -3.20 19.70
N ALA A 338 -12.38 -3.02 20.63
CA ALA A 338 -11.27 -2.07 20.51
C ALA A 338 -10.29 -2.26 19.31
N PRO A 339 -9.94 -3.48 18.85
CA PRO A 339 -8.90 -3.68 17.83
C PRO A 339 -9.30 -3.22 16.44
N VAL A 340 -10.56 -3.41 16.07
CA VAL A 340 -11.07 -3.05 14.73
C VAL A 340 -10.98 -1.54 14.50
N ALA A 341 -11.14 -0.73 15.56
CA ALA A 341 -11.01 0.72 15.47
C ALA A 341 -9.56 1.17 15.20
N GLY A 342 -8.58 0.51 15.82
CA GLY A 342 -7.16 0.79 15.60
C GLY A 342 -6.72 0.51 14.17
N ILE A 343 -7.08 -0.66 13.64
CA ILE A 343 -6.74 -1.04 12.26
C ILE A 343 -7.50 -0.19 11.24
N ARG A 344 -8.78 0.15 11.48
CA ARG A 344 -9.53 1.07 10.62
C ARG A 344 -8.92 2.47 10.53
N LYS A 345 -8.38 3.00 11.63
CA LYS A 345 -7.65 4.28 11.59
C LYS A 345 -6.42 4.21 10.70
N ILE A 346 -5.72 3.08 10.70
CA ILE A 346 -4.55 2.86 9.83
C ILE A 346 -4.95 2.72 8.37
N LEU A 347 -6.02 1.96 8.08
CA LEU A 347 -6.58 1.88 6.74
C LEU A 347 -7.02 3.26 6.23
N ALA A 348 -7.68 4.06 7.07
CA ALA A 348 -8.08 5.41 6.72
C ALA A 348 -6.87 6.32 6.46
N LEU A 349 -5.77 6.17 7.23
CA LEU A 349 -4.54 6.91 7.02
C LEU A 349 -3.84 6.50 5.72
N GLN A 350 -3.79 5.20 5.40
CA GLN A 350 -3.27 4.71 4.12
C GLN A 350 -4.12 5.17 2.93
N GLN A 351 -5.45 5.17 3.07
CA GLN A 351 -6.35 5.64 2.02
C GLN A 351 -6.21 7.15 1.82
N GLY A 352 -6.09 7.93 2.90
CA GLY A 352 -5.76 9.35 2.84
C GLY A 352 -4.41 9.64 2.18
N LEU A 353 -3.39 8.82 2.44
CA LEU A 353 -2.11 8.88 1.74
C LEU A 353 -2.27 8.56 0.25
N ARG A 354 -3.02 7.51 -0.11
CA ARG A 354 -3.31 7.17 -1.51
C ARG A 354 -4.01 8.31 -2.25
N ASP A 355 -5.00 8.94 -1.61
CA ASP A 355 -5.70 10.09 -2.17
C ASP A 355 -4.78 11.31 -2.33
N ALA A 356 -3.90 11.55 -1.35
CA ALA A 356 -2.91 12.62 -1.42
C ALA A 356 -1.88 12.38 -2.53
N LEU A 357 -1.41 11.14 -2.70
CA LEU A 357 -0.53 10.73 -3.79
C LEU A 357 -1.24 10.87 -5.15
N GLY A 358 -2.50 10.46 -5.27
CA GLY A 358 -3.30 10.65 -6.48
C GLY A 358 -3.50 12.13 -6.84
N LYS A 359 -3.81 12.98 -5.87
CA LYS A 359 -3.89 14.44 -6.07
C LYS A 359 -2.54 15.06 -6.45
N ARG A 360 -1.43 14.47 -5.99
CA ARG A 360 -0.08 14.91 -6.37
C ARG A 360 0.23 14.48 -7.81
N GLN A 361 -0.09 13.25 -8.19
CA GLN A 361 0.01 12.78 -9.57
C GLN A 361 -0.79 13.68 -10.52
N GLU A 362 -2.06 13.96 -10.20
CA GLU A 362 -2.91 14.85 -11.03
C GLU A 362 -2.29 16.26 -11.18
N ARG A 363 -1.70 16.80 -10.10
CA ARG A 363 -0.98 18.08 -10.16
C ARG A 363 0.24 18.02 -11.06
N LEU A 364 1.03 16.94 -11.00
CA LEU A 364 2.20 16.75 -11.86
C LEU A 364 1.77 16.57 -13.33
N GLU A 365 0.70 15.82 -13.60
CA GLU A 365 0.12 15.67 -14.93
C GLU A 365 -0.38 17.00 -15.51
N LYS A 366 -1.00 17.86 -14.68
CA LYS A 366 -1.37 19.23 -15.08
C LYS A 366 -0.14 20.07 -15.41
N GLN A 367 0.89 20.03 -14.57
CA GLN A 367 2.16 20.72 -14.85
C GLN A 367 2.80 20.22 -16.16
N PHE A 368 2.71 18.92 -16.44
CA PHE A 368 3.15 18.35 -17.71
C PHE A 368 2.35 18.83 -18.91
N ALA A 369 1.02 18.89 -18.80
CA ALA A 369 0.16 19.41 -19.84
C ALA A 369 0.44 20.90 -20.11
N GLU A 370 0.66 21.69 -19.06
CA GLU A 370 1.06 23.09 -19.16
C GLU A 370 2.42 23.26 -19.84
N GLN A 371 3.45 22.51 -19.44
CA GLN A 371 4.76 22.54 -20.08
C GLN A 371 4.70 22.15 -21.56
N ARG A 372 3.91 21.12 -21.90
CA ARG A 372 3.63 20.74 -23.29
C ARG A 372 2.98 21.88 -24.07
N SER A 373 2.00 22.57 -23.48
CA SER A 373 1.34 23.70 -24.11
C SER A 373 2.29 24.90 -24.33
N GLN A 374 3.16 25.19 -23.37
CA GLN A 374 4.17 26.25 -23.47
C GLN A 374 5.20 25.94 -24.57
N LEU A 375 5.62 24.68 -24.69
CA LEU A 375 6.55 24.24 -25.74
C LEU A 375 5.89 24.23 -27.12
N ALA A 376 4.62 23.83 -27.20
CA ALA A 376 3.83 23.94 -28.43
C ALA A 376 3.61 25.41 -28.84
N ALA A 377 3.41 26.32 -27.88
CA ALA A 377 3.30 27.76 -28.15
C ALA A 377 4.62 28.34 -28.68
N LEU A 378 5.76 27.88 -28.16
CA LEU A 378 7.09 28.25 -28.67
C LEU A 378 7.33 27.70 -30.09
N SER A 379 6.87 26.48 -30.39
CA SER A 379 7.00 25.88 -31.73
C SER A 379 5.99 26.41 -32.77
N GLY A 380 4.87 26.99 -32.31
CA GLY A 380 3.80 27.54 -33.14
C GLY A 380 4.19 28.71 -34.05
N THR A 381 5.36 29.31 -33.83
CA THR A 381 5.94 30.30 -34.76
C THR A 381 6.65 29.67 -35.97
N SER A 382 6.84 28.35 -35.97
CA SER A 382 7.44 27.54 -37.03
C SER A 382 6.55 26.32 -37.33
N GLY A 383 5.32 26.56 -37.79
CA GLY A 383 4.25 25.55 -37.87
C GLY A 383 4.39 24.44 -38.92
N ALA A 384 5.43 23.60 -38.86
CA ALA A 384 5.61 22.53 -39.87
C ALA A 384 5.61 21.09 -39.37
N ILE A 385 5.86 20.78 -38.09
CA ILE A 385 5.92 19.38 -37.63
C ILE A 385 5.37 19.27 -36.19
N PRO A 386 4.31 18.49 -35.95
CA PRO A 386 3.90 18.14 -34.58
C PRO A 386 4.98 17.24 -33.98
N VAL A 387 5.89 17.85 -33.21
CA VAL A 387 6.93 17.12 -32.52
C VAL A 387 6.32 16.53 -31.25
N ASP A 388 6.18 15.20 -31.20
CA ASP A 388 5.88 14.52 -29.95
C ASP A 388 7.03 14.79 -28.97
N LEU A 389 6.70 15.49 -27.88
CA LEU A 389 7.67 15.91 -26.87
C LEU A 389 8.38 14.72 -26.21
N VAL A 390 7.67 13.59 -26.06
CA VAL A 390 8.25 12.36 -25.47
C VAL A 390 9.32 11.81 -26.39
N SER A 391 9.01 11.68 -27.68
CA SER A 391 9.96 11.26 -28.70
C SER A 391 11.13 12.23 -28.84
N PHE A 392 10.88 13.55 -28.78
CA PHE A 392 11.95 14.56 -28.83
C PHE A 392 12.90 14.48 -27.63
N ILE A 393 12.36 14.36 -26.42
CA ILE A 393 13.15 14.20 -25.19
C ILE A 393 13.95 12.89 -25.25
N GLY A 394 13.32 11.82 -25.71
CA GLY A 394 13.98 10.52 -25.92
C GLY A 394 15.09 10.54 -26.97
N LEU A 395 15.00 11.43 -27.95
CA LEU A 395 16.01 11.60 -29.01
C LEU A 395 16.95 12.79 -28.75
N PHE A 396 16.81 13.50 -27.63
CA PHE A 396 17.57 14.72 -27.38
C PHE A 396 19.10 14.52 -27.46
N PRO A 397 19.71 13.43 -26.93
CA PRO A 397 21.14 13.18 -27.11
C PRO A 397 21.54 13.09 -28.60
N LEU A 398 20.69 12.49 -29.43
CA LEU A 398 20.89 12.38 -30.87
C LEU A 398 20.78 13.74 -31.55
N VAL A 399 19.74 14.53 -31.26
CA VAL A 399 19.58 15.89 -31.78
C VAL A 399 20.79 16.76 -31.44
N LEU A 400 21.27 16.66 -30.20
CA LEU A 400 22.47 17.35 -29.73
C LEU A 400 23.70 16.97 -30.58
N GLY A 401 23.93 15.67 -30.79
CA GLY A 401 25.05 15.17 -31.59
C GLY A 401 24.97 15.55 -33.07
N VAL A 402 23.78 15.48 -33.67
CA VAL A 402 23.55 15.87 -35.08
C VAL A 402 23.86 17.35 -35.27
N VAL A 403 23.29 18.24 -34.44
CA VAL A 403 23.48 19.68 -34.60
C VAL A 403 24.94 20.07 -34.38
N LEU A 404 25.58 19.59 -33.31
CA LEU A 404 26.98 19.90 -33.02
C LEU A 404 27.93 19.29 -34.06
N GLY A 405 27.69 18.05 -34.48
CA GLY A 405 28.48 17.37 -35.51
C GLY A 405 28.42 18.08 -36.87
N LEU A 406 27.23 18.48 -37.32
CA LEU A 406 27.05 19.22 -38.58
C LEU A 406 27.75 20.58 -38.56
N LEU A 407 27.73 21.28 -37.42
CA LEU A 407 28.40 22.57 -37.28
C LEU A 407 29.93 22.44 -37.29
N LEU A 408 30.49 21.39 -36.66
CA LEU A 408 31.91 21.06 -36.76
C LEU A 408 32.29 20.69 -38.20
N LEU A 409 31.45 19.92 -38.89
CA LEU A 409 31.67 19.56 -40.29
C LEU A 409 31.64 20.79 -41.20
N ARG A 410 30.74 21.74 -40.97
CA ARG A 410 30.68 23.02 -41.70
C ARG A 410 31.92 23.87 -41.47
N ALA A 411 32.42 23.93 -40.24
CA ALA A 411 33.68 24.61 -39.92
C ALA A 411 34.87 23.96 -40.66
N GLY A 412 34.92 22.62 -40.69
CA GLY A 412 35.93 21.87 -41.43
C GLY A 412 35.86 22.08 -42.94
N GLN A 413 34.65 22.19 -43.52
CA GLN A 413 34.47 22.52 -44.93
C GLN A 413 35.06 23.90 -45.26
N ALA A 414 34.75 24.94 -44.48
CA ALA A 414 35.30 26.28 -44.70
C ALA A 414 36.85 26.28 -44.63
N ARG A 415 37.44 25.52 -43.69
CA ARG A 415 38.91 25.38 -43.61
C ARG A 415 39.51 24.59 -44.76
N ARG A 416 38.78 23.60 -45.30
CA ARG A 416 39.22 22.84 -46.48
C ARG A 416 39.22 23.72 -47.72
N GLU A 417 38.18 24.53 -47.92
CA GLU A 417 38.09 25.51 -49.01
C GLU A 417 39.22 26.54 -48.90
N ALA A 418 39.53 27.02 -47.69
CA ALA A 418 40.70 27.86 -47.44
C ALA A 418 42.02 27.17 -47.81
N ALA A 419 42.16 25.87 -47.52
CA ALA A 419 43.38 25.11 -47.85
C ALA A 419 43.60 24.98 -49.35
N LEU A 420 42.52 24.79 -50.12
CA LEU A 420 42.57 24.76 -51.59
C LEU A 420 42.93 26.14 -52.14
N ALA A 421 42.26 27.20 -51.68
CA ALA A 421 42.56 28.57 -52.10
C ALA A 421 44.00 29.00 -51.75
N ALA A 422 44.53 28.56 -50.61
CA ALA A 422 45.92 28.81 -50.24
C ALA A 422 46.92 28.12 -51.19
N ALA A 423 46.61 26.91 -51.65
CA ALA A 423 47.42 26.18 -52.62
C ALA A 423 47.38 26.83 -54.01
N ASP A 424 46.19 27.27 -54.47
CA ASP A 424 46.04 27.96 -55.75
C ASP A 424 46.77 29.30 -55.76
N LEU A 425 46.68 30.06 -54.66
CA LEU A 425 47.44 31.32 -54.49
C LEU A 425 48.95 31.06 -54.48
N ALA A 426 49.39 29.94 -53.91
CA ALA A 426 50.80 29.55 -53.88
C ALA A 426 51.38 29.24 -55.27
N LEU A 427 50.55 28.79 -56.20
CA LEU A 427 50.91 28.56 -57.60
C LEU A 427 50.85 29.84 -58.43
N ALA A 428 49.87 30.70 -58.17
CA ALA A 428 49.60 31.90 -58.99
C ALA A 428 50.45 33.13 -58.63
N ALA A 429 50.90 33.26 -57.38
CA ALA A 429 51.68 34.39 -56.89
C ALA A 429 52.76 33.94 -55.89
N PRO A 430 53.85 33.29 -56.36
CA PRO A 430 54.86 32.69 -55.49
C PRO A 430 55.65 33.72 -54.65
N GLU A 431 55.79 34.96 -55.14
CA GLU A 431 56.55 36.04 -54.48
C GLU A 431 55.80 36.73 -53.33
N GLU A 432 54.46 36.65 -53.28
CA GLU A 432 53.62 37.28 -52.24
C GLU A 432 53.44 36.40 -50.99
N ARG A 433 54.57 35.90 -50.49
CA ARG A 433 54.61 34.91 -49.41
C ARG A 433 54.03 35.44 -48.10
N GLU A 434 54.30 36.69 -47.76
CA GLU A 434 53.81 37.31 -46.53
C GLU A 434 52.29 37.44 -46.52
N THR A 435 51.72 38.00 -47.60
CA THR A 435 50.26 38.17 -47.80
C THR A 435 49.53 36.83 -47.74
N ARG A 436 50.04 35.81 -48.44
CA ARG A 436 49.50 34.43 -48.39
C ARG A 436 49.55 33.86 -46.97
N SER A 437 50.69 33.96 -46.29
CA SER A 437 50.86 33.41 -44.93
C SER A 437 49.95 34.10 -43.90
N TRP A 438 49.67 35.39 -44.11
CA TRP A 438 48.79 36.17 -43.25
C TRP A 438 47.32 35.84 -43.51
N LEU A 439 46.90 35.73 -44.78
CA LEU A 439 45.54 35.32 -45.15
C LEU A 439 45.22 33.90 -44.71
N ALA A 440 46.13 32.96 -44.91
CA ALA A 440 45.95 31.56 -44.50
C ALA A 440 45.97 31.39 -42.96
N ARG A 441 46.80 32.12 -42.21
CA ARG A 441 46.72 32.17 -40.73
C ARG A 441 45.40 32.73 -40.24
N ARG A 442 44.84 33.72 -40.93
CA ARG A 442 43.51 34.28 -40.63
C ARG A 442 42.37 33.31 -40.96
N ALA A 443 42.45 32.57 -42.05
CA ALA A 443 41.48 31.55 -42.42
C ALA A 443 41.54 30.31 -41.49
N LEU A 444 42.73 30.01 -40.95
CA LEU A 444 42.90 28.99 -39.91
C LEU A 444 42.34 29.44 -38.54
N GLY A 445 42.26 30.76 -38.33
CA GLY A 445 41.76 31.38 -37.11
C GLY A 445 42.78 31.43 -35.98
N GLY A 446 44.08 31.44 -36.30
CA GLY A 446 45.18 31.42 -35.33
C GLY A 446 46.33 30.50 -35.75
N SER A 447 46.95 29.83 -34.78
CA SER A 447 47.96 28.79 -35.01
C SER A 447 47.31 27.42 -35.19
N ALA A 448 47.94 26.54 -35.99
CA ALA A 448 47.49 25.15 -36.18
C ALA A 448 47.29 24.37 -34.86
N PRO A 449 48.25 24.38 -33.89
CA PRO A 449 48.04 23.72 -32.60
C PRO A 449 46.89 24.36 -31.81
N GLY A 450 46.74 25.68 -31.86
CA GLY A 450 45.63 26.38 -31.19
C GLY A 450 44.27 26.00 -31.79
N ALA A 451 44.16 25.91 -33.11
CA ALA A 451 42.92 25.51 -33.78
C ALA A 451 42.56 24.04 -33.50
N LEU A 452 43.55 23.14 -33.46
CA LEU A 452 43.34 21.74 -33.07
C LEU A 452 42.90 21.63 -31.61
N ALA A 453 43.54 22.36 -30.69
CA ALA A 453 43.18 22.37 -29.28
C ALA A 453 41.73 22.84 -29.06
N VAL A 454 41.31 23.91 -29.73
CA VAL A 454 39.92 24.41 -29.67
C VAL A 454 38.94 23.36 -30.19
N THR A 455 39.25 22.72 -31.32
CA THR A 455 38.38 21.69 -31.91
C THR A 455 38.24 20.48 -30.99
N ALA A 456 39.36 20.03 -30.39
CA ALA A 456 39.36 18.95 -29.41
C ALA A 456 38.56 19.32 -28.15
N ALA A 457 38.73 20.53 -27.62
CA ALA A 457 37.98 21.01 -26.45
C ALA A 457 36.47 21.06 -26.71
N LEU A 458 36.04 21.54 -27.88
CA LEU A 458 34.63 21.56 -28.28
C LEU A 458 34.06 20.15 -28.44
N ALA A 459 34.81 19.24 -29.06
CA ALA A 459 34.41 17.85 -29.21
C ALA A 459 34.27 17.15 -27.85
N LEU A 460 35.24 17.34 -26.94
CA LEU A 460 35.17 16.79 -25.58
C LEU A 460 33.98 17.33 -24.78
N ALA A 461 33.75 18.64 -24.83
CA ALA A 461 32.60 19.25 -24.17
C ALA A 461 31.26 18.71 -24.71
N ALA A 462 31.15 18.55 -26.03
CA ALA A 462 29.98 17.97 -26.67
C ALA A 462 29.77 16.51 -26.25
N LEU A 463 30.83 15.70 -26.21
CA LEU A 463 30.76 14.30 -25.78
C LEU A 463 30.34 14.16 -24.30
N LEU A 464 30.89 14.99 -23.42
CA LEU A 464 30.47 15.04 -22.01
C LEU A 464 29.00 15.40 -21.87
N TRP A 465 28.51 16.35 -22.68
CA TRP A 465 27.12 16.77 -22.64
C TRP A 465 26.17 15.69 -23.18
N ILE A 466 26.54 15.03 -24.28
CA ILE A 466 25.81 13.87 -24.82
C ILE A 466 25.74 12.74 -23.79
N ALA A 467 26.87 12.42 -23.14
CA ALA A 467 26.92 11.39 -22.11
C ALA A 467 26.03 11.74 -20.91
N LEU A 468 26.03 13.00 -20.47
CA LEU A 468 25.14 13.49 -19.42
C LEU A 468 23.66 13.36 -19.82
N ALA A 469 23.29 13.78 -21.04
CA ALA A 469 21.93 13.69 -21.53
C ALA A 469 21.45 12.23 -21.65
N ALA A 470 22.30 11.34 -22.19
CA ALA A 470 22.00 9.91 -22.30
C ALA A 470 21.83 9.25 -20.93
N ARG A 471 22.69 9.61 -19.95
CA ARG A 471 22.55 9.13 -18.57
C ARG A 471 21.25 9.62 -17.93
N GLN A 472 20.92 10.90 -18.07
CA GLN A 472 19.67 11.44 -17.51
C GLN A 472 18.44 10.74 -18.09
N LEU A 473 18.49 10.33 -19.37
CA LEU A 473 17.43 9.58 -20.02
C LEU A 473 17.42 8.10 -19.59
N ALA A 474 18.57 7.47 -19.35
CA ALA A 474 18.67 6.09 -18.87
C ALA A 474 18.05 5.90 -17.47
N ASP A 475 18.17 6.91 -16.62
CA ASP A 475 17.55 6.92 -15.29
C ASP A 475 16.05 7.32 -15.34
N CYS A 476 15.46 7.46 -16.53
CA CYS A 476 14.07 7.85 -16.70
C CYS A 476 13.19 6.61 -16.98
N PRO A 477 12.01 6.48 -16.35
CA PRO A 477 11.08 5.37 -16.57
C PRO A 477 10.43 5.37 -17.96
N MET A 478 10.70 6.38 -18.80
CA MET A 478 10.16 6.42 -20.16
C MET A 478 10.79 5.36 -21.06
N THR A 479 10.03 4.89 -22.03
CA THR A 479 10.51 4.07 -23.16
C THR A 479 10.82 4.98 -24.35
N PRO A 480 12.05 5.53 -24.45
CA PRO A 480 12.41 6.33 -25.61
C PRO A 480 12.38 5.47 -26.89
N PRO A 481 12.18 6.10 -28.06
CA PRO A 481 12.15 5.39 -29.35
C PRO A 481 13.48 4.69 -29.68
N LEU A 482 14.59 5.18 -29.11
CA LEU A 482 15.89 4.54 -29.15
C LEU A 482 16.42 4.38 -27.73
N ALA A 483 17.08 3.25 -27.46
CA ALA A 483 17.73 3.06 -26.16
C ALA A 483 18.70 4.23 -25.89
N PRO A 484 18.72 4.81 -24.68
CA PRO A 484 19.49 6.03 -24.38
C PRO A 484 20.96 5.93 -24.80
N TRP A 485 21.59 4.78 -24.53
CA TRP A 485 22.97 4.50 -24.91
C TRP A 485 23.19 4.41 -26.41
N THR A 486 22.22 3.87 -27.16
CA THR A 486 22.30 3.82 -28.63
C THR A 486 22.19 5.23 -29.23
N SER A 487 21.27 6.06 -28.72
CA SER A 487 21.15 7.46 -29.14
C SER A 487 22.41 8.27 -28.83
N GLY A 488 22.98 8.08 -27.64
CA GLY A 488 24.22 8.73 -27.21
C GLY A 488 25.44 8.28 -28.01
N ALA A 489 25.55 6.99 -28.34
CA ALA A 489 26.64 6.46 -29.16
C ALA A 489 26.58 7.02 -30.60
N LEU A 490 25.40 7.04 -31.22
CA LEU A 490 25.22 7.63 -32.55
C LEU A 490 25.53 9.13 -32.56
N ALA A 491 25.08 9.85 -31.54
CA ALA A 491 25.40 11.27 -31.34
C ALA A 491 26.91 11.52 -31.22
N ALA A 492 27.60 10.70 -30.43
CA ALA A 492 29.04 10.79 -30.23
C ALA A 492 29.81 10.53 -31.53
N LEU A 493 29.39 9.55 -32.33
CA LEU A 493 30.00 9.25 -33.63
C LEU A 493 29.91 10.45 -34.59
N LEU A 494 28.77 11.15 -34.62
CA LEU A 494 28.59 12.33 -35.47
C LEU A 494 29.50 13.50 -35.06
N VAL A 495 29.63 13.75 -33.75
CA VAL A 495 30.56 14.77 -33.22
C VAL A 495 32.01 14.41 -33.54
N LEU A 496 32.40 13.14 -33.34
CA LEU A 496 33.75 12.66 -33.64
C LEU A 496 34.07 12.76 -35.14
N ALA A 497 33.13 12.40 -36.01
CA ALA A 497 33.28 12.52 -37.45
C ALA A 497 33.47 13.98 -37.89
N GLY A 498 32.65 14.91 -37.36
CA GLY A 498 32.79 16.34 -37.60
C GLY A 498 34.12 16.90 -37.09
N ALA A 499 34.54 16.53 -35.89
CA ALA A 499 35.81 16.96 -35.30
C ALA A 499 37.03 16.42 -36.07
N PHE A 500 36.98 15.15 -36.52
CA PHE A 500 38.03 14.55 -37.33
C PHE A 500 38.16 15.24 -38.68
N TRP A 501 37.03 15.54 -39.34
CA TRP A 501 37.01 16.28 -40.59
C TRP A 501 37.64 17.67 -40.45
N ASP A 502 37.25 18.40 -39.40
CA ASP A 502 37.79 19.73 -39.11
C ASP A 502 39.29 19.68 -38.78
N ALA A 503 39.72 18.71 -37.97
CA ALA A 503 41.13 18.50 -37.67
C ALA A 503 41.97 18.16 -38.92
N ALA A 504 41.44 17.34 -39.83
CA ALA A 504 42.10 17.04 -41.11
C ALA A 504 42.23 18.29 -41.98
N ALA A 505 41.19 19.14 -42.04
CA ALA A 505 41.23 20.41 -42.75
C ALA A 505 42.27 21.38 -42.16
N ILE A 506 42.36 21.48 -40.82
CA ILE A 506 43.39 22.27 -40.13
C ILE A 506 44.79 21.78 -40.49
N ARG A 507 45.04 20.46 -40.42
CA ARG A 507 46.34 19.87 -40.75
C ARG A 507 46.73 20.14 -42.21
N ARG A 508 45.78 20.04 -43.14
CA ARG A 508 46.01 20.32 -44.56
C ARG A 508 46.37 21.79 -44.79
N LEU A 509 45.62 22.71 -44.19
CA LEU A 509 45.92 24.15 -44.28
C LEU A 509 47.26 24.51 -43.62
N ALA A 510 47.59 23.87 -42.50
CA ALA A 510 48.88 24.04 -41.82
C ALA A 510 50.06 23.48 -42.63
N ALA A 511 49.88 22.33 -43.29
CA ALA A 511 50.88 21.76 -44.17
C ALA A 511 51.14 22.67 -45.38
N GLU A 512 50.10 23.29 -45.94
CA GLU A 512 50.25 24.26 -47.03
C GLU A 512 51.01 25.52 -46.60
N LEU A 513 50.80 25.96 -45.35
CA LEU A 513 51.59 27.03 -44.73
C LEU A 513 53.07 26.65 -44.52
N GLN A 514 53.37 25.37 -44.27
CA GLN A 514 54.72 24.86 -43.99
C GLN A 514 55.51 24.44 -45.24
N ARG A 515 54.83 23.97 -46.30
CA ARG A 515 55.46 23.44 -47.52
C ARG A 515 56.41 24.40 -48.24
N ARG A 516 56.47 25.68 -47.85
CA ARG A 516 57.43 26.65 -48.40
C ARG A 516 57.95 27.63 -47.33
N GLY A 517 58.83 27.18 -46.46
CA GLY A 517 59.73 28.11 -45.78
C GLY A 517 61.03 27.53 -45.24
N PRO A 518 62.19 28.22 -45.37
CA PRO A 518 62.63 29.20 -46.39
C PRO A 518 63.26 28.47 -47.61
N PRO A 519 63.88 29.15 -48.61
CA PRO A 519 65.04 28.55 -49.28
C PRO A 519 66.14 28.18 -48.28
#